data_AF-A0A2E5X0Y5-F1
#
_entry.id   AF-A0A2E5X0Y5-F1
#
_cell.length_a   1.000
_cell.length_b   1.000
_cell.length_c   1.000
_cell.angle_alpha   90.00
_cell.angle_beta   90.00
_cell.angle_gamma   90.00
#
_symmetry.space_group_name_H-M   'P 1'
#
loop_
_entity.id
_entity.type
_entity.pdbx_description
1 polymer ?
#
loop_
_entity_poly.entity_id
_entity_poly.type
_entity_poly.pdbx_seq_one_letter_code
_entity_poly.pdbx_strand_id
1 'polypeptide(L)'
;MKLLLIALTLSLAYGLEIENLTGDAESEARSAYISAKEPGVRVAILGIKEANSEYGPGDVNSMIQEYEKRMTKELAAIDAQIVKTDFKGYYITCNPSPGCLERALQKLNSITPPNQDRPVKLGTAQVKASNYREGYIKARIHSHFPNQTDEMHVFIQKKLKEALLKATGQSEPSKDIIKTNDFSRILGDQIDKFRAGGPKAVSPRYRDLVLMLDLLEIPYSSSSDIDKELSEAITKKGVKRGVHTVSAQTGDDLFIVVKKGDQNLRLVGADARGLGRVNMLTRFNEFTDHMLAGKKIENMDQVFELSTSAIKKADATMELSMKRYEEILNNELKYTRAGSLDKALEQTFEKYNLARKDDMNLMQIRAGSLKECTKDHKQMMNRIGALHKRLKKLEGGGFNHIYGSSCLGLELQLLQKGLK
;
A
#
# COMPACT_ATOMS: atom_id res chain seq x y z
N MET A 1 59.32 17.19 -34.56
CA MET A 1 57.92 17.40 -35.00
C MET A 1 57.06 16.38 -34.26
N LYS A 2 56.44 16.76 -33.14
CA LYS A 2 55.08 17.33 -33.01
C LYS A 2 53.97 16.36 -33.42
N LEU A 3 53.24 15.86 -32.41
CA LEU A 3 51.79 15.60 -32.33
C LEU A 3 51.58 14.77 -31.05
N LEU A 4 51.43 15.37 -29.87
CA LEU A 4 50.24 16.06 -29.35
C LEU A 4 48.94 15.29 -29.66
N LEU A 5 48.55 14.37 -28.78
CA LEU A 5 47.16 13.96 -28.65
C LEU A 5 46.61 14.46 -27.31
N ILE A 6 45.90 15.57 -27.49
CA ILE A 6 44.88 16.22 -26.67
C ILE A 6 44.22 15.27 -25.66
N ALA A 7 44.33 15.65 -24.39
CA ALA A 7 43.41 15.25 -23.34
C ALA A 7 41.99 15.70 -23.73
N LEU A 8 41.15 14.76 -24.16
CA LEU A 8 39.71 14.97 -24.16
C LEU A 8 39.22 14.72 -22.74
N THR A 9 39.20 15.79 -21.94
CA THR A 9 38.26 15.91 -20.85
C THR A 9 36.86 15.90 -21.47
N LEU A 10 36.28 14.71 -21.61
CA LEU A 10 34.84 14.55 -21.69
C LEU A 10 34.28 15.04 -20.36
N SER A 11 34.00 16.35 -20.27
CA SER A 11 32.97 16.85 -19.38
C SER A 11 31.65 16.30 -19.92
N LEU A 12 31.38 15.02 -19.65
CA LEU A 12 30.02 14.53 -19.58
C LEU A 12 29.39 15.42 -18.50
N ALA A 13 28.56 16.34 -18.93
CA ALA A 13 27.56 16.92 -18.04
C ALA A 13 26.74 15.72 -17.57
N TYR A 14 27.13 15.13 -16.43
CA TYR A 14 26.31 14.16 -15.72
C TYR A 14 25.04 14.92 -15.38
N GLY A 15 24.00 14.70 -16.19
CA GLY A 15 22.66 15.08 -15.79
C GLY A 15 22.38 14.38 -14.47
N LEU A 16 21.79 15.10 -13.53
CA LEU A 16 21.27 14.48 -12.32
C LEU A 16 20.23 13.44 -12.77
N GLU A 17 20.45 12.17 -12.46
CA GLU A 17 19.50 11.10 -12.75
C GLU A 17 18.73 10.73 -11.49
N ILE A 18 17.45 10.36 -11.67
CA ILE A 18 16.65 9.80 -10.58
C ILE A 18 16.95 8.31 -10.50
N GLU A 19 17.53 7.88 -9.39
CA GLU A 19 17.65 6.47 -9.08
C GLU A 19 16.26 5.93 -8.69
N ASN A 20 15.68 5.11 -9.56
CA ASN A 20 14.33 4.60 -9.37
C ASN A 20 14.33 3.19 -8.79
N LEU A 21 14.16 3.09 -7.47
CA LEU A 21 14.11 1.84 -6.73
C LEU A 21 12.69 1.28 -6.57
N THR A 22 11.70 1.79 -7.32
CA THR A 22 10.31 1.26 -7.25
C THR A 22 10.14 -0.06 -8.00
N GLY A 23 11.14 -0.47 -8.78
CA GLY A 23 11.12 -1.74 -9.50
C GLY A 23 11.33 -2.95 -8.59
N ASP A 24 10.91 -4.10 -9.09
CA ASP A 24 11.06 -5.39 -8.43
C ASP A 24 12.49 -5.85 -8.26
N ALA A 25 13.28 -5.71 -9.34
CA ALA A 25 14.70 -6.04 -9.34
C ALA A 25 15.47 -5.24 -8.27
N GLU A 26 14.90 -4.11 -7.85
CA GLU A 26 15.48 -3.19 -6.88
C GLU A 26 14.99 -3.46 -5.45
N SER A 27 14.29 -4.55 -5.17
CA SER A 27 13.74 -4.83 -3.82
C SER A 27 14.82 -4.88 -2.73
N GLU A 28 15.96 -5.52 -3.01
CA GLU A 28 17.09 -5.57 -2.09
C GLU A 28 17.75 -4.19 -1.93
N ALA A 29 18.00 -3.48 -3.03
CA ALA A 29 18.56 -2.14 -3.03
C ALA A 29 17.66 -1.14 -2.28
N ARG A 30 16.34 -1.19 -2.52
CA ARG A 30 15.32 -0.43 -1.80
C ARG A 30 15.35 -0.75 -0.31
N SER A 31 15.43 -2.02 0.07
CA SER A 31 15.49 -2.44 1.48
C SER A 31 16.75 -1.92 2.19
N ALA A 32 17.89 -1.97 1.51
CA ALA A 32 19.14 -1.41 2.00
C ALA A 32 19.04 0.12 2.15
N TYR A 33 18.49 0.80 1.16
CA TYR A 33 18.32 2.25 1.17
C TYR A 33 17.37 2.73 2.28
N ILE A 34 16.23 2.05 2.46
CA ILE A 34 15.29 2.31 3.56
C ILE A 34 15.98 2.19 4.93
N SER A 35 16.93 1.26 5.05
CA SER A 35 17.66 1.02 6.30
C SER A 35 18.83 1.98 6.51
N ALA A 36 19.29 2.67 5.46
CA ALA A 36 20.41 3.61 5.53
C ALA A 36 20.11 4.80 6.46
N LYS A 37 21.15 5.28 7.15
CA LYS A 37 21.10 6.43 8.06
C LYS A 37 21.66 7.69 7.40
N GLU A 38 21.12 8.04 6.24
CA GLU A 38 21.58 9.17 5.43
C GLU A 38 20.64 10.37 5.54
N PRO A 39 21.10 11.52 6.09
CA PRO A 39 20.28 12.72 6.16
C PRO A 39 19.90 13.24 4.77
N GLY A 40 18.69 13.80 4.68
CA GLY A 40 18.16 14.23 3.40
C GLY A 40 16.85 14.99 3.51
N VAL A 41 16.31 15.35 2.34
CA VAL A 41 15.00 15.98 2.17
C VAL A 41 14.04 14.97 1.54
N ARG A 42 12.96 14.66 2.25
CA ARG A 42 11.82 13.95 1.68
C ARG A 42 10.93 14.94 0.95
N VAL A 43 10.64 14.66 -0.31
CA VAL A 43 9.59 15.32 -1.09
C VAL A 43 8.44 14.35 -1.24
N ALA A 44 7.31 14.60 -0.60
CA ALA A 44 6.10 13.80 -0.74
C ALA A 44 5.11 14.49 -1.69
N ILE A 45 4.53 13.73 -2.62
CA ILE A 45 3.44 14.18 -3.48
C ILE A 45 2.11 13.92 -2.74
N LEU A 46 1.32 14.97 -2.56
CA LEU A 46 0.06 14.94 -1.81
C LEU A 46 -1.14 14.94 -2.76
N GLY A 47 -2.26 14.37 -2.32
CA GLY A 47 -3.53 14.42 -3.07
C GLY A 47 -3.63 13.45 -4.25
N ILE A 48 -2.72 12.46 -4.35
CA ILE A 48 -2.69 11.49 -5.47
C ILE A 48 -4.01 10.73 -5.61
N LYS A 49 -4.66 10.35 -4.49
CA LYS A 49 -5.90 9.55 -4.53
C LYS A 49 -7.06 10.35 -5.12
N GLU A 50 -7.22 11.58 -4.65
CA GLU A 50 -8.22 12.54 -5.12
C GLU A 50 -7.96 12.87 -6.59
N ALA A 51 -6.70 13.16 -6.94
CA ALA A 51 -6.32 13.48 -8.31
C ALA A 51 -6.54 12.27 -9.26
N ASN A 52 -6.21 11.05 -8.84
CA ASN A 52 -6.46 9.84 -9.63
C ASN A 52 -7.95 9.62 -9.90
N SER A 53 -8.83 10.09 -9.00
CA SER A 53 -10.27 9.96 -9.16
C SER A 53 -10.84 11.01 -10.11
N GLU A 54 -10.26 12.21 -10.13
CA GLU A 54 -10.70 13.35 -10.94
C GLU A 54 -10.12 13.35 -12.37
N TYR A 55 -8.81 13.13 -12.48
CA TYR A 55 -8.05 13.20 -13.74
C TYR A 55 -7.77 11.81 -14.34
N GLY A 56 -7.83 10.76 -13.52
CA GLY A 56 -7.39 9.43 -13.91
C GLY A 56 -5.88 9.23 -13.71
N PRO A 57 -5.43 7.97 -13.52
CA PRO A 57 -4.05 7.68 -13.15
C PRO A 57 -3.01 8.01 -14.23
N GLY A 58 -3.38 7.95 -15.52
CA GLY A 58 -2.46 8.29 -16.61
C GLY A 58 -2.07 9.78 -16.60
N ASP A 59 -3.05 10.65 -16.41
CA ASP A 59 -2.84 12.11 -16.34
C ASP A 59 -2.06 12.48 -15.08
N VAL A 60 -2.40 11.87 -13.94
CA VAL A 60 -1.64 12.07 -12.68
C VAL A 60 -0.20 11.61 -12.82
N ASN A 61 0.05 10.46 -13.44
CA ASN A 61 1.42 9.99 -13.69
C ASN A 61 2.19 10.96 -14.59
N SER A 62 1.53 11.52 -15.62
CA SER A 62 2.14 12.52 -16.50
C SER A 62 2.49 13.81 -15.75
N MET A 63 1.61 14.27 -14.85
CA MET A 63 1.88 15.42 -13.98
C MET A 63 3.06 15.16 -13.03
N ILE A 64 3.12 13.96 -12.44
CA ILE A 64 4.23 13.57 -11.56
C ILE A 64 5.55 13.54 -12.36
N GLN A 65 5.54 12.99 -13.57
CA GLN A 65 6.72 12.99 -14.46
C GLN A 65 7.15 14.41 -14.85
N GLU A 66 6.21 15.33 -15.07
CA GLU A 66 6.54 16.73 -15.32
C GLU A 66 7.22 17.38 -14.10
N TYR A 67 6.69 17.09 -12.90
CA TYR A 67 7.33 17.52 -11.65
C TYR A 67 8.72 16.93 -11.49
N GLU A 68 8.92 15.64 -11.78
CA GLU A 68 10.24 14.98 -11.78
C GLU A 68 11.24 15.71 -12.68
N LYS A 69 10.84 16.06 -13.91
CA LYS A 69 11.69 16.81 -14.85
C LYS A 69 12.08 18.18 -14.31
N ARG A 70 11.14 18.91 -13.72
CA ARG A 70 11.40 20.24 -13.13
C ARG A 70 12.32 20.14 -11.91
N MET A 71 12.07 19.17 -11.02
CA MET A 71 12.90 18.90 -9.86
C MET A 71 14.33 18.55 -10.24
N THR A 72 14.50 17.64 -11.19
CA THR A 72 15.81 17.25 -11.71
C THR A 72 16.56 18.44 -12.29
N LYS A 73 15.86 19.29 -13.06
CA LYS A 73 16.44 20.52 -13.63
C LYS A 73 16.89 21.52 -12.57
N GLU A 74 16.07 21.79 -11.56
CA GLU A 74 16.41 22.76 -10.50
C GLU A 74 17.53 22.26 -9.57
N LEU A 75 17.64 20.94 -9.40
CA LEU A 75 18.68 20.31 -8.59
C LEU A 75 19.95 19.97 -9.39
N ALA A 76 19.96 20.08 -10.72
CA ALA A 76 21.10 19.68 -11.56
C ALA A 76 22.42 20.39 -11.24
N ALA A 77 22.35 21.62 -10.69
CA ALA A 77 23.53 22.39 -10.27
C ALA A 77 23.95 22.10 -8.82
N ILE A 78 23.27 21.17 -8.15
CA ILE A 78 23.52 20.75 -6.77
C ILE A 78 24.08 19.33 -6.83
N ASP A 79 25.15 19.08 -6.06
CA ASP A 79 25.70 17.74 -5.84
C ASP A 79 24.76 16.93 -4.92
N ALA A 80 23.58 16.64 -5.45
CA ALA A 80 22.52 15.90 -4.81
C ALA A 80 22.32 14.55 -5.52
N GLN A 81 21.81 13.57 -4.79
CA GLN A 81 21.28 12.34 -5.35
C GLN A 81 19.78 12.34 -5.11
N ILE A 82 19.00 11.96 -6.13
CA ILE A 82 17.55 11.86 -6.04
C ILE A 82 17.17 10.39 -6.14
N VAL A 83 16.58 9.84 -5.09
CA VAL A 83 16.14 8.44 -5.06
C VAL A 83 14.62 8.38 -4.96
N LYS A 84 13.99 7.60 -5.83
CA LYS A 84 12.57 7.29 -5.80
C LYS A 84 12.38 5.90 -5.22
N THR A 85 11.93 5.85 -3.98
CA THR A 85 11.70 4.61 -3.22
C THR A 85 10.23 4.18 -3.19
N ASP A 86 9.31 5.07 -3.55
CA ASP A 86 7.88 4.84 -3.55
C ASP A 86 7.16 5.74 -4.56
N PHE A 87 5.95 5.37 -4.97
CA PHE A 87 5.12 6.18 -5.88
C PHE A 87 4.66 7.53 -5.27
N LYS A 88 4.81 7.73 -3.96
CA LYS A 88 4.33 8.89 -3.22
C LYS A 88 5.42 9.96 -3.03
N GLY A 89 6.62 9.80 -3.60
CA GLY A 89 7.62 10.87 -3.63
C GLY A 89 9.09 10.43 -3.73
N TYR A 90 9.98 11.39 -3.49
CA TYR A 90 11.44 11.27 -3.65
C TYR A 90 12.18 11.51 -2.33
N TYR A 91 13.38 10.97 -2.20
CA TYR A 91 14.31 11.30 -1.13
C TYR A 91 15.60 11.84 -1.72
N ILE A 92 16.02 13.00 -1.25
CA ILE A 92 17.14 13.73 -1.80
C ILE A 92 18.23 13.77 -0.73
N THR A 93 19.34 13.10 -1.02
CA THR A 93 20.55 13.13 -0.20
C THR A 93 21.57 14.04 -0.89
N CYS A 94 22.54 14.52 -0.11
CA CYS A 94 23.63 15.33 -0.62
C CYS A 94 24.95 14.67 -0.22
N ASN A 95 25.88 14.54 -1.17
CA ASN A 95 27.26 14.18 -0.86
C ASN A 95 27.93 15.37 -0.15
N PRO A 96 28.83 15.12 0.82
CA PRO A 96 28.81 15.77 2.13
C PRO A 96 29.11 17.27 2.05
N SER A 97 28.06 18.08 2.00
CA SER A 97 28.15 19.52 2.23
C SER A 97 26.93 19.95 3.02
N PRO A 98 27.09 20.43 4.28
CA PRO A 98 25.97 20.87 5.10
C PRO A 98 25.05 21.84 4.36
N GLY A 99 25.61 22.84 3.67
CA GLY A 99 24.83 23.82 2.90
C GLY A 99 24.17 23.29 1.60
N CYS A 100 24.39 22.03 1.22
CA CYS A 100 23.71 21.43 0.07
C CYS A 100 22.23 21.20 0.37
N LEU A 101 21.89 20.67 1.55
CA LEU A 101 20.49 20.36 1.89
C LEU A 101 19.63 21.62 2.04
N GLU A 102 20.18 22.71 2.58
CA GLU A 102 19.50 24.01 2.60
C GLU A 102 19.24 24.53 1.19
N ARG A 103 20.24 24.49 0.31
CA ARG A 103 20.09 24.92 -1.09
C ARG A 103 19.10 24.05 -1.84
N ALA A 104 19.16 22.74 -1.67
CA ALA A 104 18.21 21.79 -2.25
C ALA A 104 16.79 22.10 -1.78
N LEU A 105 16.58 22.30 -0.48
CA LEU A 105 15.27 22.65 0.07
C LEU A 105 14.76 24.00 -0.48
N GLN A 106 15.61 25.02 -0.54
CA GLN A 106 15.26 26.31 -1.13
C GLN A 106 14.84 26.18 -2.60
N LYS A 107 15.57 25.37 -3.38
CA LYS A 107 15.24 25.07 -4.77
C LYS A 107 13.91 24.32 -4.88
N LEU A 108 13.69 23.28 -4.08
CA LEU A 108 12.46 22.51 -4.08
C LEU A 108 11.23 23.37 -3.75
N ASN A 109 11.36 24.31 -2.80
CA ASN A 109 10.29 25.23 -2.42
C ASN A 109 9.92 26.20 -3.56
N SER A 110 10.81 26.42 -4.54
CA SER A 110 10.53 27.25 -5.71
C SER A 110 9.80 26.50 -6.83
N ILE A 111 9.69 25.17 -6.73
CA ILE A 111 9.03 24.35 -7.74
C ILE A 111 7.54 24.31 -7.46
N THR A 112 6.78 25.09 -8.22
CA THR A 112 5.33 24.97 -8.23
C THR A 112 4.94 23.61 -8.82
N PRO A 113 4.05 22.84 -8.15
CA PRO A 113 3.42 21.67 -8.76
C PRO A 113 2.79 22.04 -10.11
N PRO A 114 2.64 21.10 -11.06
CA PRO A 114 2.01 21.36 -12.34
C PRO A 114 0.68 22.09 -12.16
N ASN A 115 0.42 23.12 -12.98
CA ASN A 115 -0.82 23.89 -12.92
C ASN A 115 -2.01 22.96 -13.18
N GLN A 116 -3.04 23.07 -12.36
CA GLN A 116 -4.22 22.21 -12.47
C GLN A 116 -5.46 23.10 -12.61
N ASP A 117 -6.10 23.01 -13.77
CA ASP A 117 -7.27 23.81 -14.13
C ASP A 117 -8.56 23.35 -13.41
N ARG A 118 -8.52 22.20 -12.71
CA ARG A 118 -9.67 21.67 -11.95
C ARG A 118 -9.49 21.84 -10.42
N PRO A 119 -10.56 21.66 -9.63
CA PRO A 119 -10.56 21.96 -8.19
C PRO A 119 -9.60 21.10 -7.35
N VAL A 120 -9.36 19.85 -7.77
CA VAL A 120 -8.48 18.92 -7.07
C VAL A 120 -7.05 19.23 -7.48
N LYS A 121 -6.17 19.60 -6.53
CA LYS A 121 -4.77 19.94 -6.81
C LYS A 121 -3.81 18.92 -6.21
N LEU A 122 -2.82 18.45 -6.98
CA LEU A 122 -1.66 17.77 -6.41
C LEU A 122 -0.83 18.78 -5.62
N GLY A 123 -0.51 18.42 -4.38
CA GLY A 123 0.36 19.19 -3.52
C GLY A 123 1.75 18.54 -3.41
N THR A 124 2.67 19.25 -2.77
CA THR A 124 3.94 18.69 -2.33
C THR A 124 4.20 19.07 -0.88
N ALA A 125 4.89 18.20 -0.14
CA ALA A 125 5.44 18.51 1.17
C ALA A 125 6.93 18.17 1.18
N GLN A 126 7.75 19.12 1.61
CA GLN A 126 9.19 18.96 1.75
C GLN A 126 9.57 18.94 3.24
N VAL A 127 10.27 17.90 3.69
CA VAL A 127 10.72 17.79 5.08
C VAL A 127 12.17 17.32 5.16
N LYS A 128 12.98 18.01 5.98
CA LYS A 128 14.31 17.54 6.37
C LYS A 128 14.19 16.40 7.38
N ALA A 129 15.00 15.36 7.22
CA ALA A 129 15.02 14.21 8.12
C ALA A 129 16.41 13.59 8.20
N SER A 130 16.65 12.82 9.26
CA SER A 130 17.94 12.15 9.49
C SER A 130 18.13 10.91 8.60
N ASN A 131 17.05 10.39 8.03
CA ASN A 131 17.03 9.30 7.06
C ASN A 131 15.70 9.23 6.31
N TYR A 132 15.62 8.37 5.30
CA TYR A 132 14.42 8.19 4.47
C TYR A 132 13.20 7.79 5.30
N ARG A 133 13.33 6.82 6.21
CA ARG A 133 12.22 6.32 7.05
C ARG A 133 11.59 7.43 7.87
N GLU A 134 12.42 8.24 8.54
CA GLU A 134 11.98 9.42 9.28
C GLU A 134 11.31 10.42 8.35
N GLY A 135 11.93 10.71 7.19
CA GLY A 135 11.38 11.62 6.19
C GLY A 135 9.98 11.19 5.72
N TYR A 136 9.77 9.89 5.50
CA TYR A 136 8.50 9.33 5.09
C TYR A 136 7.38 9.60 6.11
N ILE A 137 7.59 9.26 7.39
CA ILE A 137 6.60 9.52 8.45
C ILE A 137 6.41 11.02 8.66
N LYS A 138 7.51 11.78 8.72
CA LYS A 138 7.50 13.22 8.96
C LYS A 138 6.72 13.98 7.90
N ALA A 139 6.85 13.61 6.62
CA ALA A 139 6.11 14.26 5.54
C ALA A 139 4.59 14.05 5.67
N ARG A 140 4.18 12.84 6.06
CA ARG A 140 2.76 12.49 6.28
C ARG A 140 2.19 13.21 7.50
N ILE A 141 2.96 13.28 8.59
CA ILE A 141 2.57 14.05 9.78
C ILE A 141 2.48 15.53 9.45
N HIS A 142 3.47 16.09 8.76
CA HIS A 142 3.49 17.50 8.38
C HIS A 142 2.28 17.89 7.52
N SER A 143 1.79 17.02 6.64
CA SER A 143 0.60 17.31 5.82
C SER A 143 -0.70 17.44 6.63
N HIS A 144 -0.75 16.89 7.84
CA HIS A 144 -1.95 16.93 8.71
C HIS A 144 -1.75 17.79 9.98
N PHE A 145 -0.51 17.93 10.42
CA PHE A 145 -0.08 18.65 11.61
C PHE A 145 1.09 19.58 11.24
N PRO A 146 0.89 20.58 10.35
CA PRO A 146 1.98 21.41 9.82
C PRO A 146 2.69 22.24 10.90
N ASN A 147 1.99 22.54 12.00
CA ASN A 147 2.48 23.40 13.09
C ASN A 147 3.12 22.62 14.25
N GLN A 148 3.30 21.29 14.13
CA GLN A 148 3.98 20.54 15.18
C GLN A 148 5.47 20.91 15.23
N THR A 149 5.98 21.21 16.42
CA THR A 149 7.38 21.63 16.65
C THR A 149 8.16 20.66 17.53
N ASP A 150 7.48 19.71 18.16
CA ASP A 150 8.11 18.71 19.01
C ASP A 150 9.05 17.81 18.19
N GLU A 151 10.04 17.21 18.86
CA GLU A 151 10.79 16.11 18.26
C GLU A 151 9.82 15.00 17.84
N MET A 152 10.02 14.41 16.66
CA MET A 152 9.00 13.59 16.01
C MET A 152 8.50 12.41 16.86
N HIS A 153 9.41 11.72 17.55
CA HIS A 153 9.06 10.61 18.42
C HIS A 153 8.27 11.07 19.67
N VAL A 154 8.60 12.24 20.22
CA VAL A 154 7.88 12.87 21.33
C VAL A 154 6.47 13.26 20.88
N PHE A 155 6.35 13.90 19.71
CA PHE A 155 5.06 14.24 19.11
C PHE A 155 4.18 13.00 18.95
N ILE A 156 4.73 11.94 18.34
CA ILE A 156 3.99 10.69 18.08
C ILE A 156 3.48 10.10 19.39
N GLN A 157 4.34 9.97 20.40
CA GLN A 157 3.95 9.41 21.69
C GLN A 157 2.85 10.25 22.36
N LYS A 158 3.04 11.57 22.42
CA LYS A 158 2.08 12.51 23.02
C LYS A 158 0.74 12.45 22.30
N LYS A 159 0.75 12.56 20.96
CA LYS A 159 -0.47 12.62 20.15
C LYS A 159 -1.24 11.30 20.16
N LEU A 160 -0.55 10.15 20.13
CA LEU A 160 -1.19 8.85 20.31
C LEU A 160 -1.83 8.72 21.68
N LYS A 161 -1.15 9.12 22.76
CA LYS A 161 -1.72 9.10 24.11
C LYS A 161 -2.95 9.99 24.21
N GLU A 162 -2.87 11.26 23.78
CA GLU A 162 -4.00 12.19 23.77
C GLU A 162 -5.19 11.64 22.98
N ALA A 163 -4.94 11.11 21.78
CA ALA A 163 -5.98 10.54 20.92
C ALA A 163 -6.61 9.29 21.53
N LEU A 164 -5.83 8.45 22.21
CA LEU A 164 -6.29 7.29 22.94
C LEU A 164 -7.21 7.68 24.11
N LEU A 165 -6.78 8.64 24.94
CA LEU A 165 -7.58 9.14 26.07
C LEU A 165 -8.91 9.72 25.59
N LYS A 166 -8.91 10.46 24.48
CA LYS A 166 -10.13 10.95 23.84
C LYS A 166 -11.01 9.79 23.35
N ALA A 167 -10.41 8.78 22.70
CA ALA A 167 -11.13 7.61 22.19
C ALA A 167 -11.79 6.80 23.31
N THR A 168 -11.13 6.64 24.45
CA THR A 168 -11.64 5.86 25.59
C THR A 168 -12.47 6.70 26.58
N GLY A 169 -12.32 8.03 26.55
CA GLY A 169 -12.97 8.93 27.52
C GLY A 169 -12.35 8.83 28.92
N GLN A 170 -11.11 8.39 29.01
CA GLN A 170 -10.38 8.19 30.27
C GLN A 170 -9.37 9.31 30.51
N SER A 171 -9.01 9.55 31.76
CA SER A 171 -7.89 10.42 32.13
C SER A 171 -6.53 9.75 31.91
N GLU A 172 -6.47 8.42 32.00
CA GLU A 172 -5.27 7.62 31.80
C GLU A 172 -5.53 6.37 30.92
N PRO A 173 -4.51 5.83 30.23
CA PRO A 173 -4.67 4.60 29.46
C PRO A 173 -5.01 3.42 30.40
N SER A 174 -6.18 2.80 30.20
CA SER A 174 -6.61 1.63 30.96
C SER A 174 -6.54 0.37 30.10
N LYS A 175 -5.75 -0.61 30.53
CA LYS A 175 -5.63 -1.91 29.85
C LYS A 175 -6.99 -2.60 29.71
N ASP A 176 -7.81 -2.54 30.75
CA ASP A 176 -9.11 -3.21 30.79
C ASP A 176 -10.08 -2.68 29.74
N ILE A 177 -10.01 -1.38 29.43
CA ILE A 177 -10.83 -0.76 28.39
C ILE A 177 -10.23 -1.01 27.00
N ILE A 178 -8.92 -0.80 26.86
CA ILE A 178 -8.21 -0.85 25.57
C ILE A 178 -8.21 -2.27 24.99
N LYS A 179 -8.12 -3.29 25.85
CA LYS A 179 -8.09 -4.70 25.45
C LYS A 179 -9.48 -5.35 25.40
N THR A 180 -10.56 -4.57 25.52
CA THR A 180 -11.90 -5.10 25.26
C THR A 180 -12.12 -5.41 23.78
N ASN A 181 -12.91 -6.45 23.52
CA ASN A 181 -13.40 -6.76 22.18
C ASN A 181 -14.24 -5.61 21.60
N ASP A 182 -14.99 -4.89 22.45
CA ASP A 182 -15.82 -3.77 22.02
C ASP A 182 -15.00 -2.57 21.54
N PHE A 183 -13.95 -2.18 22.27
CA PHE A 183 -13.09 -1.08 21.83
C PHE A 183 -12.41 -1.42 20.49
N SER A 184 -11.84 -2.62 20.37
CA SER A 184 -11.18 -3.08 19.14
C SER A 184 -12.15 -3.12 17.95
N ARG A 185 -13.39 -3.58 18.17
CA ARG A 185 -14.44 -3.58 17.16
C ARG A 185 -14.79 -2.16 16.73
N ILE A 186 -15.06 -1.25 17.67
CA ILE A 186 -15.41 0.15 17.37
C ILE A 186 -14.26 0.84 16.64
N LEU A 187 -13.02 0.71 17.11
CA LEU A 187 -11.85 1.28 16.44
C LEU A 187 -11.73 0.77 15.01
N GLY A 188 -11.89 -0.55 14.80
CA GLY A 188 -11.88 -1.13 13.46
C GLY A 188 -12.98 -0.57 12.55
N ASP A 189 -14.20 -0.35 13.06
CA ASP A 189 -15.28 0.26 12.28
C ASP A 189 -14.99 1.72 11.92
N GLN A 190 -14.27 2.45 12.80
CA GLN A 190 -13.79 3.81 12.51
C GLN A 190 -12.68 3.81 11.45
N ILE A 191 -11.81 2.80 11.46
CA ILE A 191 -10.79 2.60 10.42
C ILE A 191 -11.46 2.33 9.07
N ASP A 192 -12.47 1.47 9.02
CA ASP A 192 -13.18 1.20 7.76
C ASP A 192 -13.86 2.46 7.20
N LYS A 193 -14.45 3.29 8.07
CA LYS A 193 -14.99 4.61 7.68
C LYS A 193 -13.90 5.53 7.13
N PHE A 194 -12.73 5.57 7.77
CA PHE A 194 -11.58 6.33 7.27
C PHE A 194 -11.14 5.86 5.88
N ARG A 195 -11.05 4.54 5.67
CA ARG A 195 -10.62 3.96 4.39
C ARG A 195 -11.63 4.28 3.27
N ALA A 196 -12.92 4.28 3.59
CA ALA A 196 -13.99 4.59 2.65
C ALA A 196 -14.08 6.09 2.31
N GLY A 197 -14.04 6.98 3.30
CA GLY A 197 -14.38 8.40 3.13
C GLY A 197 -13.37 9.41 3.69
N GLY A 198 -12.18 8.96 4.09
CA GLY A 198 -11.12 9.81 4.65
C GLY A 198 -11.38 10.30 6.08
N PRO A 199 -10.54 11.22 6.60
CA PRO A 199 -10.59 11.69 7.99
C PRO A 199 -11.96 12.26 8.42
N LYS A 200 -12.71 12.87 7.49
CA LYS A 200 -14.00 13.50 7.77
C LYS A 200 -15.12 12.49 8.05
N ALA A 201 -15.02 11.28 7.51
CA ALA A 201 -15.99 10.20 7.74
C ALA A 201 -15.84 9.53 9.12
N VAL A 202 -14.72 9.77 9.80
CA VAL A 202 -14.43 9.23 11.13
C VAL A 202 -15.07 10.12 12.20
N SER A 203 -15.64 9.49 13.23
CA SER A 203 -16.18 10.21 14.38
C SER A 203 -15.10 11.12 15.01
N PRO A 204 -15.44 12.35 15.45
CA PRO A 204 -14.46 13.28 16.02
C PRO A 204 -13.68 12.73 17.21
N ARG A 205 -14.26 11.77 17.93
CA ARG A 205 -13.66 11.09 19.08
C ARG A 205 -12.50 10.17 18.70
N TYR A 206 -12.58 9.50 17.55
CA TYR A 206 -11.57 8.53 17.08
C TYR A 206 -10.67 9.07 15.97
N ARG A 207 -11.03 10.21 15.36
CA ARG A 207 -10.36 10.76 14.18
C ARG A 207 -8.85 10.83 14.31
N ASP A 208 -8.34 11.45 15.37
CA ASP A 208 -6.90 11.63 15.56
C ASP A 208 -6.18 10.29 15.79
N LEU A 209 -6.82 9.34 16.47
CA LEU A 209 -6.24 8.02 16.72
C LEU A 209 -6.11 7.26 15.40
N VAL A 210 -7.19 7.19 14.63
CA VAL A 210 -7.20 6.53 13.32
C VAL A 210 -6.20 7.21 12.38
N LEU A 211 -6.17 8.54 12.36
CA LEU A 211 -5.21 9.28 11.55
C LEU A 211 -3.77 8.95 11.94
N MET A 212 -3.40 9.02 13.21
CA MET A 212 -2.03 8.68 13.64
C MET A 212 -1.64 7.24 13.29
N LEU A 213 -2.56 6.28 13.42
CA LEU A 213 -2.29 4.88 13.03
C LEU A 213 -2.02 4.72 11.53
N ASP A 214 -2.66 5.53 10.69
CA ASP A 214 -2.41 5.55 9.24
C ASP A 214 -1.03 6.18 8.97
N LEU A 215 -0.76 7.35 9.54
CA LEU A 215 0.46 8.13 9.31
C LEU A 215 1.74 7.38 9.68
N LEU A 216 1.66 6.47 10.64
CA LEU A 216 2.78 5.65 11.13
C LEU A 216 3.02 4.36 10.34
N GLU A 217 2.23 4.10 9.30
CA GLU A 217 2.57 3.05 8.33
C GLU A 217 3.90 3.36 7.66
N ILE A 218 4.74 2.34 7.52
CA ILE A 218 6.07 2.43 6.91
C ILE A 218 6.00 1.88 5.48
N PRO A 219 6.88 2.34 4.57
CA PRO A 219 6.88 1.86 3.20
C PRO A 219 7.22 0.36 3.14
N TYR A 220 6.44 -0.39 2.35
CA TYR A 220 6.63 -1.83 2.16
C TYR A 220 7.90 -2.08 1.33
N SER A 221 8.83 -2.85 1.88
CA SER A 221 10.01 -3.31 1.14
C SER A 221 9.71 -4.47 0.19
N SER A 222 8.70 -5.28 0.48
CA SER A 222 8.49 -6.62 -0.08
C SER A 222 7.40 -6.76 -1.16
N SER A 223 6.95 -5.68 -1.79
CA SER A 223 6.02 -5.80 -2.93
C SER A 223 6.79 -6.28 -4.17
N SER A 224 6.42 -7.45 -4.71
CA SER A 224 6.78 -7.89 -6.06
C SER A 224 5.78 -7.39 -7.10
N ASP A 225 6.13 -7.56 -8.36
CA ASP A 225 5.43 -7.17 -9.56
C ASP A 225 4.42 -8.27 -9.84
N ILE A 226 3.17 -7.94 -9.58
CA ILE A 226 2.06 -8.85 -9.78
C ILE A 226 1.94 -9.31 -11.22
N ASP A 227 2.41 -8.51 -12.18
CA ASP A 227 2.39 -8.85 -13.61
C ASP A 227 3.33 -10.02 -13.89
N LYS A 228 4.51 -10.02 -13.23
CA LYS A 228 5.48 -11.11 -13.32
C LYS A 228 4.95 -12.37 -12.64
N GLU A 229 4.53 -12.27 -11.38
CA GLU A 229 4.00 -13.40 -10.60
C GLU A 229 2.83 -14.08 -11.34
N LEU A 230 1.90 -13.29 -11.87
CA LEU A 230 0.75 -13.80 -12.61
C LEU A 230 1.16 -14.43 -13.95
N SER A 231 2.12 -13.85 -14.66
CA SER A 231 2.64 -14.41 -15.92
C SER A 231 3.30 -15.77 -15.69
N GLU A 232 4.08 -15.90 -14.62
CA GLU A 232 4.68 -17.17 -14.22
C GLU A 232 3.59 -18.20 -13.86
N ALA A 233 2.60 -17.82 -13.06
CA ALA A 233 1.50 -18.71 -12.67
C ALA A 233 0.70 -19.22 -13.88
N ILE A 234 0.46 -18.37 -14.89
CA ILE A 234 -0.27 -18.71 -16.12
C ILE A 234 0.53 -19.65 -17.02
N THR A 235 1.83 -19.42 -17.16
CA THR A 235 2.69 -20.19 -18.07
C THR A 235 3.23 -21.47 -17.47
N LYS A 236 3.20 -21.62 -16.13
CA LYS A 236 3.62 -22.83 -15.42
C LYS A 236 2.92 -24.08 -15.96
N LYS A 237 3.67 -25.13 -16.31
CA LYS A 237 3.07 -26.38 -16.77
C LYS A 237 2.19 -26.98 -15.69
N GLY A 238 1.03 -27.51 -16.09
CA GLY A 238 0.09 -28.07 -15.16
C GLY A 238 0.24 -29.57 -14.95
N VAL A 239 -0.36 -30.10 -13.89
CA VAL A 239 -0.39 -31.53 -13.62
C VAL A 239 -1.33 -32.24 -14.61
N LYS A 240 -0.89 -33.37 -15.19
CA LYS A 240 -1.60 -34.10 -16.25
C LYS A 240 -2.97 -34.66 -15.85
N ARG A 241 -3.23 -34.89 -14.55
CA ARG A 241 -4.49 -35.46 -14.05
C ARG A 241 -5.15 -34.51 -13.07
N GLY A 242 -6.47 -34.35 -13.22
CA GLY A 242 -7.29 -33.55 -12.32
C GLY A 242 -7.25 -32.04 -12.59
N VAL A 243 -8.13 -31.32 -11.90
CA VAL A 243 -8.07 -29.86 -11.81
C VAL A 243 -7.11 -29.52 -10.66
N HIS A 244 -6.26 -28.52 -10.86
CA HIS A 244 -5.32 -28.02 -9.85
C HIS A 244 -5.21 -26.49 -9.95
N THR A 245 -4.48 -25.89 -9.03
CA THR A 245 -4.29 -24.45 -8.94
C THR A 245 -2.81 -24.08 -9.04
N VAL A 246 -2.55 -22.85 -9.47
CA VAL A 246 -1.24 -22.20 -9.36
C VAL A 246 -1.49 -20.77 -8.89
N SER A 247 -0.92 -20.41 -7.74
CA SER A 247 -1.06 -19.08 -7.15
C SER A 247 0.03 -18.12 -7.64
N ALA A 248 -0.33 -16.85 -7.71
CA ALA A 248 0.53 -15.68 -7.91
C ALA A 248 0.15 -14.66 -6.84
N GLN A 249 1.09 -14.24 -6.00
CA GLN A 249 0.79 -13.39 -4.85
C GLN A 249 1.81 -12.25 -4.77
N THR A 250 1.33 -11.03 -4.56
CA THR A 250 2.15 -9.91 -4.10
C THR A 250 1.37 -9.09 -3.10
N GLY A 251 1.96 -8.77 -1.95
CA GLY A 251 1.26 -8.01 -0.90
C GLY A 251 -0.14 -8.57 -0.60
N ASP A 252 -1.17 -7.72 -0.71
CA ASP A 252 -2.59 -8.05 -0.51
C ASP A 252 -3.32 -8.64 -1.73
N ASP A 253 -2.65 -8.73 -2.88
CA ASP A 253 -3.18 -9.30 -4.10
C ASP A 253 -2.81 -10.80 -4.22
N LEU A 254 -3.83 -11.66 -4.37
CA LEU A 254 -3.70 -13.09 -4.64
C LEU A 254 -4.45 -13.46 -5.92
N PHE A 255 -3.75 -14.03 -6.89
CA PHE A 255 -4.34 -14.61 -8.08
C PHE A 255 -4.15 -16.12 -8.08
N ILE A 256 -5.21 -16.86 -8.39
CA ILE A 256 -5.17 -18.32 -8.45
C ILE A 256 -5.62 -18.76 -9.85
N VAL A 257 -4.69 -19.35 -10.61
CA VAL A 257 -4.95 -19.92 -11.92
C VAL A 257 -5.42 -21.37 -11.74
N VAL A 258 -6.69 -21.65 -12.05
CA VAL A 258 -7.24 -23.00 -12.07
C VAL A 258 -6.93 -23.67 -13.40
N LYS A 259 -6.28 -24.83 -13.36
CA LYS A 259 -5.72 -25.53 -14.51
C LYS A 259 -6.17 -27.00 -14.60
N LYS A 260 -6.16 -27.55 -15.81
CA LYS A 260 -6.24 -29.00 -16.07
C LYS A 260 -5.26 -29.36 -17.19
N GLY A 261 -4.20 -30.10 -16.87
CA GLY A 261 -3.01 -30.10 -17.73
C GLY A 261 -2.51 -28.67 -17.93
N ASP A 262 -2.04 -28.34 -19.13
CA ASP A 262 -1.53 -27.00 -19.46
C ASP A 262 -2.64 -25.98 -19.80
N GLN A 263 -3.92 -26.38 -19.74
CA GLN A 263 -5.04 -25.51 -20.03
C GLN A 263 -5.43 -24.68 -18.80
N ASN A 264 -5.45 -23.35 -18.97
CA ASN A 264 -6.02 -22.40 -18.01
C ASN A 264 -7.55 -22.41 -18.10
N LEU A 265 -8.23 -22.87 -17.06
CA LEU A 265 -9.70 -22.99 -17.01
C LEU A 265 -10.36 -21.76 -16.40
N ARG A 266 -9.76 -21.19 -15.35
CA ARG A 266 -10.23 -19.99 -14.64
C ARG A 266 -9.05 -19.22 -14.06
N LEU A 267 -9.20 -17.91 -13.95
CA LEU A 267 -8.38 -17.07 -13.09
C LEU A 267 -9.24 -16.56 -11.95
N VAL A 268 -8.90 -16.86 -10.71
CA VAL A 268 -9.52 -16.30 -9.52
C VAL A 268 -8.66 -15.13 -9.07
N GLY A 269 -9.21 -13.92 -9.08
CA GLY A 269 -8.62 -12.78 -8.37
C GLY A 269 -9.20 -12.75 -6.97
N ALA A 270 -8.34 -12.90 -5.98
CA ALA A 270 -8.65 -12.83 -4.57
C ALA A 270 -7.84 -11.70 -3.92
N ASP A 271 -8.48 -10.95 -3.03
CA ASP A 271 -7.84 -9.86 -2.31
C ASP A 271 -8.22 -9.95 -0.83
N ALA A 272 -7.24 -9.71 0.03
CA ALA A 272 -7.44 -9.68 1.47
C ALA A 272 -8.04 -8.34 1.91
N ARG A 273 -9.38 -8.26 1.90
CA ARG A 273 -10.09 -7.10 2.46
C ARG A 273 -9.78 -6.97 3.94
N GLY A 274 -9.49 -5.73 4.31
CA GLY A 274 -9.21 -5.36 5.68
C GLY A 274 -7.73 -5.40 6.02
N LEU A 275 -6.79 -5.58 5.07
CA LEU A 275 -5.36 -5.42 5.37
C LEU A 275 -5.10 -4.05 6.00
N GLY A 276 -5.68 -2.97 5.43
CA GLY A 276 -5.61 -1.65 6.05
C GLY A 276 -6.14 -1.61 7.50
N ARG A 277 -7.26 -2.30 7.78
CA ARG A 277 -7.84 -2.41 9.13
C ARG A 277 -6.92 -3.20 10.07
N VAL A 278 -6.49 -4.38 9.64
CA VAL A 278 -5.59 -5.27 10.40
C VAL A 278 -4.26 -4.59 10.67
N ASN A 279 -3.65 -3.96 9.66
CA ASN A 279 -2.39 -3.24 9.78
C ASN A 279 -2.50 -2.10 10.82
N MET A 280 -3.55 -1.28 10.74
CA MET A 280 -3.77 -0.19 11.71
C MET A 280 -4.12 -0.70 13.12
N LEU A 281 -4.93 -1.76 13.27
CA LEU A 281 -5.25 -2.36 14.56
C LEU A 281 -4.05 -3.06 15.20
N THR A 282 -3.22 -3.71 14.40
CA THR A 282 -2.00 -4.35 14.89
C THR A 282 -0.99 -3.30 15.33
N ARG A 283 -0.85 -2.20 14.56
CA ARG A 283 -0.05 -1.05 14.97
C ARG A 283 -0.59 -0.44 16.26
N PHE A 284 -1.91 -0.31 16.39
CA PHE A 284 -2.52 0.13 17.64
C PHE A 284 -2.12 -0.76 18.81
N ASN A 285 -2.15 -2.08 18.64
CA ASN A 285 -1.74 -3.03 19.67
C ASN A 285 -0.26 -2.86 20.05
N GLU A 286 0.66 -2.81 19.08
CA GLU A 286 2.09 -2.61 19.37
C GLU A 286 2.36 -1.33 20.17
N PHE A 287 1.80 -0.20 19.72
CA PHE A 287 2.03 1.09 20.38
C PHE A 287 1.35 1.17 21.76
N THR A 288 0.16 0.59 21.91
CA THR A 288 -0.52 0.58 23.21
C THR A 288 0.11 -0.39 24.20
N ASP A 289 0.59 -1.55 23.75
CA ASP A 289 1.31 -2.49 24.61
C ASP A 289 2.63 -1.89 25.12
N HIS A 290 3.37 -1.18 24.25
CA HIS A 290 4.55 -0.42 24.65
C HIS A 290 4.21 0.65 25.69
N MET A 291 3.15 1.42 25.46
CA MET A 291 2.69 2.48 26.37
C MET A 291 2.22 1.94 27.72
N LEU A 292 1.42 0.86 27.72
CA LEU A 292 0.88 0.24 28.94
C LEU A 292 1.96 -0.46 29.77
N ALA A 293 3.07 -0.86 29.15
CA ALA A 293 4.26 -1.33 29.86
C ALA A 293 5.06 -0.20 30.54
N GLY A 294 4.60 1.05 30.46
CA GLY A 294 5.27 2.22 31.04
C GLY A 294 6.52 2.65 30.28
N LYS A 295 6.77 2.10 29.09
CA LYS A 295 7.94 2.42 28.27
C LYS A 295 7.69 3.70 27.47
N LYS A 296 8.71 4.56 27.41
CA LYS A 296 8.72 5.71 26.50
C LYS A 296 9.27 5.29 25.15
N ILE A 297 8.89 6.03 24.11
CA ILE A 297 9.53 5.98 22.79
C ILE A 297 10.66 6.99 22.86
N GLU A 298 11.90 6.52 22.76
CA GLU A 298 13.11 7.34 22.96
C GLU A 298 13.64 7.97 21.67
N ASN A 299 13.26 7.41 20.52
CA ASN A 299 13.72 7.86 19.21
C ASN A 299 12.83 7.31 18.09
N MET A 300 13.12 7.71 16.85
CA MET A 300 12.40 7.22 15.68
C MET A 300 12.72 5.76 15.32
N ASP A 301 13.90 5.23 15.67
CA ASP A 301 14.23 3.82 15.44
C ASP A 301 13.23 2.90 16.18
N GLN A 302 12.85 3.23 17.42
CA GLN A 302 11.80 2.52 18.16
C GLN A 302 10.40 2.65 17.51
N VAL A 303 10.05 3.82 16.96
CA VAL A 303 8.80 3.98 16.17
C VAL A 303 8.79 3.01 14.99
N PHE A 304 9.91 2.89 14.28
CA PHE A 304 10.04 1.97 13.15
C PHE A 304 9.99 0.51 13.57
N GLU A 305 10.61 0.14 14.69
CA GLU A 305 10.54 -1.21 15.24
C GLU A 305 9.09 -1.62 15.54
N LEU A 306 8.32 -0.77 16.24
CA LEU A 306 6.92 -1.02 16.54
C LEU A 306 6.07 -1.13 15.25
N SER A 307 6.26 -0.21 14.30
CA SER A 307 5.54 -0.27 13.02
C SER A 307 5.94 -1.48 12.15
N THR A 308 7.20 -1.91 12.21
CA THR A 308 7.69 -3.10 11.49
C THR A 308 7.13 -4.38 12.11
N SER A 309 7.13 -4.47 13.45
CA SER A 309 6.50 -5.56 14.19
C SER A 309 5.01 -5.68 13.84
N ALA A 310 4.30 -4.55 13.79
CA ALA A 310 2.90 -4.49 13.41
C ALA A 310 2.64 -5.01 11.99
N ILE A 311 3.44 -4.57 11.00
CA ILE A 311 3.28 -5.02 9.62
C ILE A 311 3.58 -6.51 9.48
N LYS A 312 4.65 -7.02 10.09
CA LYS A 312 4.97 -8.47 10.06
C LYS A 312 3.81 -9.33 10.59
N LYS A 313 3.15 -8.89 11.66
CA LYS A 313 1.97 -9.57 12.22
C LYS A 313 0.76 -9.48 11.30
N ALA A 314 0.52 -8.32 10.67
CA ALA A 314 -0.55 -8.16 9.69
C ALA A 314 -0.31 -9.04 8.44
N ASP A 315 0.92 -9.07 7.93
CA ASP A 315 1.33 -9.87 6.79
C ASP A 315 1.21 -11.37 7.08
N ALA A 316 1.62 -11.82 8.28
CA ALA A 316 1.43 -13.21 8.69
C ALA A 316 -0.07 -13.60 8.75
N THR A 317 -0.92 -12.69 9.22
CA THR A 317 -2.38 -12.89 9.26
C THR A 317 -2.97 -12.98 7.86
N MET A 318 -2.49 -12.13 6.95
CA MET A 318 -2.87 -12.13 5.53
C MET A 318 -2.43 -13.42 4.84
N GLU A 319 -1.17 -13.83 4.99
CA GLU A 319 -0.67 -15.09 4.43
C GLU A 319 -1.46 -16.29 4.94
N LEU A 320 -1.75 -16.36 6.25
CA LEU A 320 -2.59 -17.41 6.83
C LEU A 320 -3.97 -17.43 6.16
N SER A 321 -4.58 -16.26 5.98
CA SER A 321 -5.89 -16.10 5.38
C SER A 321 -5.92 -16.54 3.91
N MET A 322 -4.91 -16.14 3.15
CA MET A 322 -4.73 -16.51 1.74
C MET A 322 -4.47 -18.00 1.57
N LYS A 323 -3.54 -18.58 2.36
CA LYS A 323 -3.27 -20.02 2.39
C LYS A 323 -4.53 -20.81 2.73
N ARG A 324 -5.29 -20.38 3.74
CA ARG A 324 -6.54 -21.04 4.14
C ARG A 324 -7.59 -21.00 3.02
N TYR A 325 -7.70 -19.88 2.31
CA TYR A 325 -8.59 -19.77 1.14
C TYR A 325 -8.16 -20.72 0.03
N GLU A 326 -6.87 -20.76 -0.29
CA GLU A 326 -6.32 -21.67 -1.30
C GLU A 326 -6.50 -23.15 -0.93
N GLU A 327 -6.31 -23.53 0.33
CA GLU A 327 -6.57 -24.89 0.83
C GLU A 327 -8.01 -25.33 0.61
N ILE A 328 -8.97 -24.48 0.99
CA ILE A 328 -10.40 -24.76 0.80
C ILE A 328 -10.69 -24.89 -0.71
N LEU A 329 -10.14 -23.98 -1.53
CA LEU A 329 -10.30 -24.03 -2.98
C LEU A 329 -9.77 -25.35 -3.55
N ASN A 330 -8.56 -25.75 -3.16
CA ASN A 330 -7.94 -26.99 -3.63
C ASN A 330 -8.75 -28.22 -3.24
N ASN A 331 -9.34 -28.22 -2.05
CA ASN A 331 -10.22 -29.30 -1.61
C ASN A 331 -11.52 -29.37 -2.42
N GLU A 332 -12.15 -28.23 -2.74
CA GLU A 332 -13.35 -28.21 -3.59
C GLU A 332 -13.02 -28.63 -5.03
N LEU A 333 -11.85 -28.23 -5.55
CA LEU A 333 -11.46 -28.54 -6.93
C LEU A 333 -11.05 -30.01 -7.13
N LYS A 334 -10.60 -30.70 -6.07
CA LYS A 334 -10.06 -32.08 -6.14
C LYS A 334 -10.99 -33.09 -6.83
N TYR A 335 -12.30 -32.93 -6.68
CA TYR A 335 -13.31 -33.82 -7.28
C TYR A 335 -14.20 -33.11 -8.31
N THR A 336 -13.87 -31.87 -8.66
CA THR A 336 -14.70 -31.04 -9.52
C THR A 336 -14.42 -31.32 -11.00
N ARG A 337 -15.50 -31.48 -11.78
CA ARG A 337 -15.44 -31.52 -13.24
C ARG A 337 -15.38 -30.09 -13.79
N ALA A 338 -14.75 -29.90 -14.95
CA ALA A 338 -14.56 -28.57 -15.56
C ALA A 338 -15.87 -27.77 -15.77
N GLY A 339 -17.00 -28.45 -16.03
CA GLY A 339 -18.32 -27.81 -16.14
C GLY A 339 -18.95 -27.35 -14.82
N SER A 340 -18.35 -27.67 -13.67
CA SER A 340 -18.86 -27.37 -12.32
C SER A 340 -17.95 -26.40 -11.55
N LEU A 341 -17.00 -25.77 -12.22
CA LEU A 341 -16.03 -24.84 -11.60
C LEU A 341 -16.71 -23.65 -10.92
N ASP A 342 -17.74 -23.08 -11.55
CA ASP A 342 -18.44 -21.92 -10.97
C ASP A 342 -19.06 -22.29 -9.59
N LYS A 343 -19.69 -23.47 -9.49
CA LYS A 343 -20.23 -24.02 -8.24
C LYS A 343 -19.14 -24.31 -7.19
N ALA A 344 -18.02 -24.89 -7.59
CA ALA A 344 -16.93 -25.20 -6.67
C ALA A 344 -16.31 -23.92 -6.07
N LEU A 345 -16.22 -22.85 -6.86
CA LEU A 345 -15.71 -21.57 -6.41
C LEU A 345 -16.69 -20.83 -5.48
N GLU A 346 -18.00 -20.90 -5.76
CA GLU A 346 -19.04 -20.43 -4.84
C GLU A 346 -18.96 -21.15 -3.49
N GLN A 347 -18.88 -22.49 -3.52
CA GLN A 347 -18.74 -23.33 -2.32
C GLN A 347 -17.45 -23.02 -1.55
N THR A 348 -16.35 -22.74 -2.25
CA THR A 348 -15.08 -22.30 -1.65
C THR A 348 -15.30 -21.02 -0.84
N PHE A 349 -15.96 -20.03 -1.42
CA PHE A 349 -16.22 -18.76 -0.76
C PHE A 349 -17.15 -18.91 0.44
N GLU A 350 -18.20 -19.72 0.33
CA GLU A 350 -19.11 -20.02 1.45
C GLU A 350 -18.37 -20.71 2.60
N LYS A 351 -17.58 -21.76 2.31
CA LYS A 351 -16.80 -22.49 3.32
C LYS A 351 -15.74 -21.62 3.97
N TYR A 352 -15.07 -20.76 3.20
CA TYR A 352 -14.13 -19.80 3.75
C TYR A 352 -14.82 -18.80 4.69
N ASN A 353 -15.98 -18.26 4.29
CA ASN A 353 -16.73 -17.35 5.14
C ASN A 353 -17.23 -18.00 6.43
N LEU A 354 -17.56 -19.30 6.41
CA LEU A 354 -17.86 -20.07 7.62
C LEU A 354 -16.61 -20.20 8.50
N ALA A 355 -15.49 -20.66 7.94
CA ALA A 355 -14.23 -20.78 8.68
C ALA A 355 -13.80 -19.45 9.32
N ARG A 356 -13.99 -18.33 8.63
CA ARG A 356 -13.71 -16.98 9.15
C ARG A 356 -14.63 -16.56 10.30
N LYS A 357 -15.88 -17.03 10.33
CA LYS A 357 -16.77 -16.77 11.48
C LYS A 357 -16.28 -17.49 12.74
N ASP A 358 -15.64 -18.65 12.56
CA ASP A 358 -15.14 -19.49 13.65
C ASP A 358 -13.70 -19.12 14.08
N ASP A 359 -12.91 -18.49 13.19
CA ASP A 359 -11.55 -18.01 13.48
C ASP A 359 -11.42 -16.50 13.22
N MET A 360 -11.33 -15.74 14.32
CA MET A 360 -11.15 -14.29 14.29
C MET A 360 -9.82 -13.83 13.70
N ASN A 361 -8.85 -14.73 13.52
CA ASN A 361 -7.57 -14.41 12.88
C ASN A 361 -7.63 -14.49 11.35
N LEU A 362 -8.73 -14.98 10.78
CA LEU A 362 -8.92 -15.00 9.34
C LEU A 362 -9.47 -13.66 8.85
N MET A 363 -8.80 -13.11 7.84
CA MET A 363 -9.22 -11.89 7.17
C MET A 363 -10.42 -12.15 6.27
N GLN A 364 -11.10 -11.09 5.84
CA GLN A 364 -12.09 -11.24 4.79
C GLN A 364 -11.37 -11.40 3.45
N ILE A 365 -11.57 -12.53 2.77
CA ILE A 365 -11.16 -12.66 1.38
C ILE A 365 -12.31 -12.17 0.49
N ARG A 366 -12.00 -11.28 -0.44
CA ARG A 366 -12.84 -10.99 -1.61
C ARG A 366 -12.36 -11.86 -2.74
N ALA A 367 -13.25 -12.47 -3.50
CA ALA A 367 -12.84 -13.28 -4.64
C ALA A 367 -13.81 -13.12 -5.81
N GLY A 368 -13.26 -13.06 -7.01
CA GLY A 368 -14.00 -13.18 -8.25
C GLY A 368 -13.19 -14.01 -9.25
N SER A 369 -13.85 -14.57 -10.26
CA SER A 369 -13.19 -15.37 -11.27
C SER A 369 -13.41 -14.85 -12.69
N LEU A 370 -12.52 -15.18 -13.62
CA LEU A 370 -12.63 -14.92 -15.05
C LEU A 370 -12.75 -16.26 -15.78
N LYS A 371 -13.73 -16.37 -16.70
CA LYS A 371 -14.01 -17.63 -17.42
C LYS A 371 -12.94 -18.00 -18.44
N GLU A 372 -12.27 -17.02 -19.02
CA GLU A 372 -11.28 -17.21 -20.07
C GLU A 372 -10.02 -16.44 -19.72
N CYS A 373 -8.93 -17.17 -19.47
CA CYS A 373 -7.60 -16.62 -19.34
C CYS A 373 -7.06 -16.42 -20.75
N THR A 374 -6.89 -15.16 -21.15
CA THR A 374 -6.28 -14.82 -22.45
C THR A 374 -4.75 -14.94 -22.31
N LYS A 375 -4.06 -15.25 -23.43
CA LYS A 375 -2.59 -15.19 -23.47
C LYS A 375 -2.07 -13.75 -23.64
N ASP A 376 -2.95 -12.80 -23.96
CA ASP A 376 -2.65 -11.37 -23.98
C ASP A 376 -2.69 -10.82 -22.55
N HIS A 377 -1.49 -10.62 -22.02
CA HIS A 377 -1.25 -10.16 -20.66
C HIS A 377 -1.90 -8.80 -20.38
N LYS A 378 -1.81 -7.84 -21.32
CA LYS A 378 -2.38 -6.49 -21.15
C LYS A 378 -3.91 -6.54 -21.09
N GLN A 379 -4.52 -7.35 -21.95
CA GLN A 379 -5.98 -7.53 -21.95
C GLN A 379 -6.46 -8.18 -20.63
N MET A 380 -5.70 -9.14 -20.11
CA MET A 380 -6.02 -9.80 -18.85
C MET A 380 -5.90 -8.87 -17.65
N MET A 381 -4.82 -8.08 -17.53
CA MET A 381 -4.67 -7.10 -16.45
C MET A 381 -5.77 -6.04 -16.46
N ASN A 382 -6.20 -5.59 -17.64
CA ASN A 382 -7.37 -4.71 -17.76
C ASN A 382 -8.66 -5.35 -17.23
N ARG A 383 -8.87 -6.65 -17.49
CA ARG A 383 -10.04 -7.40 -16.98
C ARG A 383 -9.99 -7.60 -15.47
N ILE A 384 -8.80 -7.86 -14.92
CA ILE A 384 -8.58 -7.94 -13.46
C ILE A 384 -8.84 -6.60 -12.80
N GLY A 385 -8.28 -5.51 -13.32
CA GLY A 385 -8.50 -4.17 -12.81
C GLY A 385 -9.99 -3.77 -12.86
N ALA A 386 -10.70 -4.15 -13.92
CA ALA A 386 -12.15 -3.96 -14.02
C ALA A 386 -12.92 -4.77 -12.97
N LEU A 387 -12.54 -6.03 -12.74
CA LEU A 387 -13.12 -6.89 -11.69
C LEU A 387 -12.92 -6.27 -10.30
N HIS A 388 -11.69 -5.85 -9.95
CA HIS A 388 -11.37 -5.19 -8.67
C HIS A 388 -12.16 -3.89 -8.49
N LYS A 389 -12.27 -3.05 -9.52
CA LYS A 389 -13.09 -1.82 -9.46
C LYS A 389 -14.57 -2.11 -9.21
N ARG A 390 -15.13 -3.12 -9.88
CA ARG A 390 -16.55 -3.50 -9.72
C ARG A 390 -16.82 -4.07 -8.32
N LEU A 391 -15.94 -4.92 -7.79
CA LEU A 391 -16.02 -5.44 -6.42
C LEU A 391 -15.99 -4.30 -5.38
N LYS A 392 -15.09 -3.32 -5.55
CA LYS A 392 -15.03 -2.12 -4.68
C LYS A 392 -16.29 -1.24 -4.79
N LYS A 393 -16.89 -1.10 -5.98
CA LYS A 393 -18.13 -0.33 -6.17
C LYS A 393 -19.32 -0.99 -5.45
N LEU A 394 -19.45 -2.31 -5.54
CA LEU A 394 -20.48 -3.05 -4.83
C LEU A 394 -20.33 -2.94 -3.31
N GLU A 395 -19.10 -2.98 -2.81
CA GLU A 395 -18.82 -2.75 -1.40
C GLU A 395 -19.31 -1.35 -0.94
N GLY A 396 -19.03 -0.30 -1.72
CA GLY A 396 -19.53 1.05 -1.46
C GLY A 396 -21.06 1.15 -1.42
N GLY A 397 -21.76 0.21 -2.07
CA GLY A 397 -23.22 0.06 -2.03
C GLY A 397 -23.75 -0.77 -0.86
N GLY A 398 -22.90 -1.26 0.06
CA GLY A 398 -23.30 -2.04 1.24
C GLY A 398 -23.32 -3.56 1.06
N PHE A 399 -22.76 -4.09 -0.03
CA PHE A 399 -22.79 -5.52 -0.33
C PHE A 399 -21.52 -6.22 0.21
N ASN A 400 -21.61 -6.88 1.37
CA ASN A 400 -20.45 -7.37 2.12
C ASN A 400 -19.99 -8.82 1.83
N HIS A 401 -20.64 -9.57 0.93
CA HIS A 401 -20.36 -11.00 0.69
C HIS A 401 -20.48 -11.43 -0.78
N ILE A 402 -19.92 -10.66 -1.70
CA ILE A 402 -20.07 -10.97 -3.13
C ILE A 402 -18.93 -11.85 -3.62
N TYR A 403 -19.30 -13.03 -4.08
CA TYR A 403 -18.50 -13.83 -4.99
C TYR A 403 -18.76 -13.35 -6.42
N GLY A 404 -17.72 -12.85 -7.09
CA GLY A 404 -17.81 -12.41 -8.49
C GLY A 404 -17.67 -13.59 -9.44
N SER A 405 -18.74 -14.34 -9.68
CA SER A 405 -18.77 -15.39 -10.69
C SER A 405 -18.68 -14.78 -12.10
N SER A 406 -17.48 -14.64 -12.67
CA SER A 406 -17.24 -13.98 -13.97
C SER A 406 -17.59 -12.48 -14.00
N CYS A 407 -16.90 -11.70 -14.84
CA CYS A 407 -17.32 -10.32 -15.14
C CYS A 407 -18.82 -10.22 -15.51
N LEU A 408 -19.40 -11.31 -16.06
CA LEU A 408 -20.79 -11.45 -16.45
C LEU A 408 -21.76 -11.74 -15.30
N GLY A 409 -21.40 -12.56 -14.31
CA GLY A 409 -22.29 -12.85 -13.17
C GLY A 409 -22.37 -11.71 -12.17
N LEU A 410 -21.26 -10.95 -12.04
CA LEU A 410 -21.23 -9.70 -11.30
C LEU A 410 -22.14 -8.63 -11.94
N GLU A 411 -22.17 -8.58 -13.27
CA GLU A 411 -23.03 -7.69 -14.07
C GLU A 411 -24.50 -8.09 -14.00
N LEU A 412 -24.79 -9.40 -13.99
CA LEU A 412 -26.15 -9.92 -13.80
C LEU A 412 -26.70 -9.57 -12.40
N GLN A 413 -25.88 -9.68 -11.35
CA GLN A 413 -26.28 -9.30 -9.98
C GLN A 413 -26.49 -7.79 -9.82
N LEU A 414 -25.66 -6.98 -10.48
CA LEU A 414 -25.82 -5.51 -10.56
C LEU A 414 -27.16 -5.15 -11.22
N LEU A 415 -27.45 -5.75 -12.38
CA LEU A 415 -28.68 -5.54 -13.14
C LEU A 415 -29.94 -6.02 -12.39
N GLN A 416 -29.89 -7.19 -11.74
CA GLN A 416 -31.01 -7.74 -10.95
C GLN A 416 -31.41 -6.88 -9.75
N LYS A 417 -30.57 -5.92 -9.34
CA LYS A 417 -30.80 -5.06 -8.17
C LYS A 417 -30.81 -3.56 -8.51
N GLY A 418 -30.88 -3.21 -9.80
CA GLY A 418 -31.05 -1.83 -10.25
C GLY A 418 -29.79 -0.96 -10.19
N LEU A 419 -28.61 -1.57 -10.04
CA LEU A 419 -27.33 -0.87 -10.06
C LEU A 419 -26.71 -1.02 -11.45
N LYS A 420 -26.40 0.11 -12.11
CA LYS A 420 -25.68 0.13 -13.39
C LYS A 420 -24.18 0.15 -13.19
#